data_AF-A0AAP3EKD4-F1
#
_entry.id   AF-A0AAP3EKD4-F1
#
_cell.length_a   1.000
_cell.length_b   1.000
_cell.length_c   1.000
_cell.angle_alpha   90.00
_cell.angle_beta   90.00
_cell.angle_gamma   90.00
#
_symmetry.space_group_name_H-M   'P 1'
#
loop_
_entity.id
_entity.type
_entity.pdbx_description
1 polymer ?
#
loop_
_entity_poly.entity_id
_entity_poly.type
_entity_poly.pdbx_seq_one_letter_code
_entity_poly.pdbx_strand_id
1 'polypeptide(L)' 'MAHSITVRLNKPAREFQAGENIGFNIRAGVQYYDRQTKKKEWTNYSAVVFAKPGAQADYYRSVLVEGGIVEITG' A
#
# COMPACT_ATOMS: atom_id res chain seq x y z
N MET A 1 -9.85 16.99 3.31
CA MET A 1 -10.69 15.88 2.79
C MET A 1 -9.75 14.70 2.69
N ALA A 2 -9.98 13.63 3.45
CA ALA A 2 -9.09 12.48 3.49
C ALA A 2 -9.29 11.61 2.23
N HIS A 3 -8.21 11.04 1.70
CA HIS A 3 -8.27 10.10 0.58
C HIS A 3 -8.08 8.68 1.09
N SER A 4 -9.07 7.82 0.85
CA SER A 4 -9.06 6.43 1.30
C SER A 4 -9.07 5.49 0.09
N ILE A 5 -8.22 4.47 0.13
CA ILE A 5 -8.19 3.41 -0.86
C ILE A 5 -8.18 2.04 -0.18
N THR A 6 -8.91 1.08 -0.74
CA THR A 6 -8.82 -0.33 -0.34
C THR A 6 -8.27 -1.14 -1.50
N VAL A 7 -7.21 -1.90 -1.26
CA VAL A 7 -6.45 -2.59 -2.31
C VAL A 7 -5.96 -3.96 -1.84
N ARG A 8 -5.87 -4.91 -2.78
CA ARG A 8 -5.18 -6.18 -2.58
C ARG A 8 -3.71 -6.04 -2.99
N LEU A 9 -2.80 -6.45 -2.14
CA LEU A 9 -1.37 -6.38 -2.38
C LEU A 9 -0.94 -7.45 -3.40
N ASN A 10 -0.47 -7.02 -4.57
CA ASN A 10 0.11 -7.94 -5.56
C ASN A 10 1.56 -8.32 -5.22
N LYS A 11 2.20 -7.57 -4.33
CA LYS A 11 3.55 -7.80 -3.82
C LYS A 11 3.59 -7.36 -2.35
N PRO A 12 4.46 -7.95 -1.52
CA PRO A 12 4.64 -7.47 -0.14
C PRO A 12 5.07 -6.00 -0.12
N ALA A 13 4.75 -5.30 0.97
CA ALA A 13 5.22 -3.94 1.17
C ALA A 13 6.74 -3.91 1.27
N ARG A 14 7.37 -2.88 0.70
CA ARG A 14 8.82 -2.71 0.80
C ARG A 14 9.17 -2.05 2.12
N GLU A 15 9.90 -2.77 2.96
CA GLU A 15 10.44 -2.26 4.21
C GLU A 15 11.70 -1.41 3.98
N PHE A 16 11.87 -0.35 4.77
CA PHE A 16 13.10 0.44 4.84
C PHE A 16 13.23 1.13 6.20
N GLN A 17 14.47 1.39 6.64
CA GLN A 17 14.72 2.17 7.85
C GLN A 17 14.43 3.66 7.58
N ALA A 18 13.65 4.30 8.46
CA ALA A 18 13.25 5.70 8.37
C ALA A 18 13.55 6.43 9.70
N GLY A 19 14.84 6.74 9.92
CA GLY A 19 15.31 7.29 11.19
C GLY A 19 15.14 6.27 12.30
N GLU A 20 14.40 6.63 13.35
CA GLU A 20 14.06 5.73 14.47
C GLU A 20 12.87 4.80 14.16
N ASN A 21 12.13 5.05 13.08
CA ASN A 21 10.98 4.25 12.66
C ASN A 21 11.32 3.32 11.49
N ILE A 22 10.43 2.38 11.24
CA ILE A 22 10.46 1.49 10.08
C ILE A 22 9.35 1.93 9.13
N GLY A 23 9.71 2.19 7.88
CA GLY A 23 8.77 2.55 6.82
C GLY A 23 8.38 1.33 5.99
N PHE A 24 7.08 1.21 5.70
CA PHE A 24 6.51 0.21 4.81
C PHE A 24 5.89 0.90 3.60
N ASN A 25 6.53 0.78 2.44
CA ASN A 25 6.01 1.33 1.20
C ASN A 25 5.02 0.33 0.57
N ILE A 26 3.75 0.72 0.55
CA ILE A 26 2.66 0.00 -0.09
C ILE A 26 2.45 0.57 -1.48
N ARG A 27 2.53 -0.31 -2.49
CA ARG A 27 2.26 0.02 -3.88
C ARG A 27 1.05 -0.75 -4.36
N ALA A 28 0.08 -0.04 -4.90
CA ALA A 28 -1.12 -0.64 -5.44
C ALA A 28 -1.48 -0.03 -6.79
N GLY A 29 -2.11 -0.83 -7.65
CA GLY A 29 -2.62 -0.39 -8.93
C GLY A 29 -4.06 -0.86 -9.08
N VAL A 30 -4.96 0.08 -9.37
CA VAL A 30 -6.35 -0.22 -9.71
C VAL A 30 -6.51 -0.06 -11.21
N GLN A 31 -6.85 -1.15 -11.89
CA GLN A 31 -7.20 -1.10 -13.31
C GLN A 31 -8.64 -0.63 -13.44
N TYR A 32 -8.89 0.34 -14.31
CA TYR A 32 -10.22 0.77 -14.69
C TYR A 32 -10.37 0.77 -16.21
N TYR A 33 -11.60 0.70 -16.68
CA TYR A 33 -11.91 0.83 -18.10
C TYR A 33 -12.31 2.27 -18.41
N ASP A 34 -11.49 2.96 -19.20
CA ASP A 34 -11.84 4.28 -19.72
C ASP A 34 -12.78 4.13 -20.92
N ARG A 35 -13.99 4.66 -20.76
CA ARG A 35 -15.04 4.61 -21.80
C ARG A 35 -14.78 5.56 -22.97
N GLN A 36 -14.02 6.64 -22.77
CA GLN A 36 -13.70 7.59 -23.84
C GLN A 36 -12.64 7.02 -24.78
N THR A 37 -11.54 6.53 -24.21
CA THR A 37 -10.44 5.93 -25.00
C THR A 37 -10.68 4.46 -25.36
N LYS A 38 -11.69 3.83 -24.75
CA LYS A 38 -12.03 2.39 -24.88
C LYS A 38 -10.87 1.46 -24.52
N LYS A 39 -10.07 1.85 -23.54
CA LYS A 39 -8.87 1.14 -23.10
C LYS A 39 -8.92 0.83 -21.61
N LYS A 40 -8.16 -0.19 -21.21
CA LYS A 40 -7.88 -0.45 -19.80
C LYS A 40 -6.72 0.44 -19.37
N GLU A 41 -6.97 1.30 -18.40
CA GLU A 41 -5.97 2.19 -17.81
C GLU A 41 -5.74 1.81 -16.34
N TRP A 42 -4.67 2.35 -15.76
CA TRP A 42 -4.25 2.05 -14.40
C TRP A 42 -4.10 3.32 -13.59
N THR A 43 -4.70 3.35 -12.41
CA THR A 43 -4.36 4.32 -11.38
C THR A 43 -3.43 3.66 -10.38
N ASN A 44 -2.20 4.18 -10.30
CA ASN A 44 -1.19 3.69 -9.38
C ASN A 44 -1.17 4.55 -8.12
N TYR A 45 -1.19 3.89 -6.97
CA TYR A 45 -1.09 4.49 -5.64
C TYR A 45 0.21 4.03 -4.98
N SER A 46 0.84 4.97 -4.27
CA SER A 46 1.96 4.69 -3.39
C SER A 46 1.70 5.38 -2.06
N ALA A 47 1.80 4.62 -0.98
CA ALA A 47 1.68 5.13 0.37
C ALA A 47 2.79 4.56 1.25
N VAL A 48 3.17 5.31 2.27
CA VAL A 48 4.14 4.85 3.27
C VAL A 48 3.47 4.88 4.62
N VAL A 49 3.53 3.75 5.32
CA VAL A 49 3.13 3.65 6.72
C VAL A 49 4.39 3.55 7.56
N PHE A 50 4.49 4.38 8.60
CA PHE A 50 5.59 4.31 9.56
C PHE A 50 5.15 3.57 10.80
N ALA A 51 6.01 2.68 11.28
CA ALA A 51 5.82 1.95 12.53
C ALA A 51 7.04 2.14 13.43
N LYS A 52 6.80 2.13 14.75
CA LYS A 52 7.90 2.01 15.70
C LYS A 52 8.49 0.60 15.64
N PRO A 53 9.81 0.42 15.82
CA PRO A 53 10.41 -0.89 15.95
C PRO A 53 9.75 -1.71 17.07
N GLY A 54 9.71 -3.03 16.89
CA GLY A 54 9.07 -3.98 17.81
C GLY A 54 7.71 -4.46 17.29
N ALA A 55 6.77 -4.70 18.21
CA ALA A 55 5.52 -5.42 17.93
C ALA A 55 4.70 -4.85 16.76
N GLN A 56 4.69 -3.52 16.56
CA GLN A 56 3.96 -2.89 15.46
C GLN A 56 4.59 -3.20 14.10
N ALA A 57 5.91 -3.02 13.99
CA ALA A 57 6.64 -3.35 12.76
C ALA A 57 6.58 -4.86 12.47
N ASP A 58 6.69 -5.71 13.49
CA ASP A 58 6.58 -7.16 13.35
C ASP A 58 5.19 -7.58 12.84
N TYR A 59 4.13 -6.97 13.38
CA TYR A 59 2.79 -7.18 12.87
C TYR A 59 2.67 -6.76 11.40
N TYR A 60 3.14 -5.57 11.03
CA TYR A 60 3.10 -5.11 9.64
C TYR A 60 3.90 -6.01 8.69
N ARG A 61 5.04 -6.54 9.10
CA ARG A 61 5.79 -7.56 8.32
C ARG A 61 4.95 -8.82 8.06
N SER A 62 4.15 -9.25 9.03
CA SER A 62 3.31 -10.45 8.89
C SER A 62 2.07 -10.25 8.02
N VAL A 63 1.51 -9.03 7.96
CA VAL A 63 0.23 -8.76 7.26
C VAL A 63 0.39 -8.03 5.93
N LEU A 64 1.44 -7.23 5.75
CA LEU A 64 1.72 -6.50 4.50
C LEU A 64 2.41 -7.40 3.46
N VAL A 65 1.85 -8.58 3.26
CA VAL A 65 2.32 -9.62 2.36
C VAL A 65 1.45 -9.69 1.10
N GLU A 66 1.95 -10.37 0.07
CA GLU A 66 1.17 -10.62 -1.15
C GLU A 66 -0.17 -11.31 -0.83
N GLY A 67 -1.23 -10.85 -1.49
CA GLY A 67 -2.60 -11.31 -1.28
C GLY A 67 -3.34 -10.61 -0.15
N GLY A 68 -2.64 -9.92 0.75
CA GLY A 68 -3.24 -9.14 1.84
C GLY A 68 -4.14 -8.01 1.33
N ILE A 69 -5.26 -7.77 2.00
CA ILE A 69 -6.17 -6.66 1.69
C ILE A 69 -5.94 -5.57 2.74
N VAL A 70 -5.67 -4.35 2.28
CA VAL A 70 -5.38 -3.20 3.14
C VAL A 70 -6.24 -2.02 2.75
N GLU A 71 -6.71 -1.28 3.75
CA GLU A 71 -7.32 0.03 3.60
C GLU A 71 -6.35 1.09 4.12
N ILE A 72 -6.08 2.11 3.29
CA ILE A 72 -5.12 3.17 3.58
C ILE A 72 -5.85 4.49 3.45
N THR A 73 -5.73 5.34 4.47
CA THR A 73 -6.31 6.68 4.50
C THR A 73 -5.24 7.70 4.90
N GLY A 74 -5.23 8.86 4.24
CA GLY A 74 -4.32 9.98 4.53
C GLY A 74 -4.88 11.32 4.09
#